data_AF-A0A9R0XT94-F1
#
_entry.id   AF-A0A9R0XT94-F1
#
_cell.length_a   1.000
_cell.length_b   1.000
_cell.length_c   1.000
_cell.angle_alpha   90.00
_cell.angle_beta   90.00
_cell.angle_gamma   90.00
#
_symmetry.space_group_name_H-M   'P 1'
#
loop_
_entity.id
_entity.type
_entity.pdbx_description
1 polymer ?
#
loop_
_entity_poly.entity_id
_entity_poly.type
_entity_poly.pdbx_seq_one_letter_code
_entity_poly.pdbx_strand_id
1 'polypeptide(L)'
;MFRKILLSVAFLSEEKIAAKVKYLKSTFSWSDTEVGIALSKVLSVLSRSKNMLQRRSEFLLSELKLEPAYIAHRPAMLTYSLEGRLRPCYYVVKFLKENGWLAHIHSYYTALLWIEKVFMEKYICPHMKAAPHLA
;
A
#
# COMPACT_ATOMS: atom_id res chain seq x y z
N MET A 1 -5.85 13.30 -7.72
CA MET A 1 -4.94 12.12 -7.82
C MET A 1 -4.81 11.56 -9.24
N PHE A 2 -5.90 11.44 -10.03
CA PHE A 2 -5.86 10.91 -11.41
C PHE A 2 -4.79 11.52 -12.32
N ARG A 3 -4.63 12.86 -12.32
CA ARG A 3 -3.61 13.54 -13.15
C ARG A 3 -2.17 13.12 -12.81
N LYS A 4 -1.84 12.95 -11.52
CA LYS A 4 -0.51 12.46 -11.09
C LYS A 4 -0.29 11.01 -11.51
N ILE A 5 -1.35 10.19 -11.46
CA ILE A 5 -1.32 8.80 -11.91
C ILE A 5 -1.08 8.76 -13.41
N LEU A 6 -1.89 9.46 -14.20
CA LEU A 6 -1.74 9.54 -15.66
C LEU A 6 -0.35 10.05 -16.05
N LEU A 7 0.14 11.12 -15.45
CA LEU A 7 1.50 11.63 -15.71
C LEU A 7 2.60 10.61 -15.38
N SER A 8 2.41 9.77 -14.36
CA SER A 8 3.41 8.77 -13.96
C SER A 8 3.49 7.56 -14.90
N VAL A 9 2.48 7.34 -15.74
CA VAL A 9 2.43 6.27 -16.77
C VAL A 9 2.45 6.82 -18.20
N ALA A 10 2.15 8.10 -18.41
CA ALA A 10 2.02 8.73 -19.74
C ALA A 10 3.29 8.64 -20.60
N PHE A 11 4.45 8.48 -19.97
CA PHE A 11 5.75 8.37 -20.65
C PHE A 11 6.31 6.94 -20.67
N LEU A 12 5.52 5.94 -20.26
CA LEU A 12 5.93 4.54 -20.33
C LEU A 12 5.48 3.95 -21.67
N SER A 13 6.42 3.31 -22.39
CA SER A 13 6.07 2.47 -23.52
C SER A 13 5.30 1.24 -23.04
N GLU A 14 4.50 0.65 -23.93
CA GLU A 14 3.79 -0.60 -23.67
C GLU A 14 4.74 -1.69 -23.16
N GLU A 15 5.95 -1.77 -23.73
CA GLU A 15 7.01 -2.69 -23.31
C GLU A 15 7.44 -2.47 -21.85
N LYS A 16 7.61 -1.20 -21.43
CA LYS A 16 7.96 -0.87 -20.04
C LYS A 16 6.83 -1.25 -19.08
N ILE A 17 5.59 -1.02 -19.49
CA ILE A 17 4.41 -1.42 -18.70
C ILE A 17 4.35 -2.94 -18.61
N ALA A 18 4.45 -3.67 -19.72
CA ALA A 18 4.41 -5.13 -19.75
C ALA A 18 5.54 -5.75 -18.91
N ALA A 19 6.76 -5.22 -19.01
CA ALA A 19 7.88 -5.65 -18.19
C ALA A 19 7.63 -5.38 -16.69
N LYS A 20 6.99 -4.26 -16.35
CA LYS A 20 6.63 -3.92 -14.97
C LYS A 20 5.52 -4.82 -14.42
N VAL A 21 4.50 -5.12 -15.23
CA VAL A 21 3.42 -6.06 -14.88
C VAL A 21 3.99 -7.46 -14.64
N LYS A 22 4.84 -7.96 -15.55
CA LYS A 22 5.53 -9.25 -15.38
C LYS A 22 6.35 -9.29 -14.10
N TYR A 23 7.07 -8.20 -13.80
CA TYR A 23 7.81 -8.07 -12.55
C TYR A 23 6.89 -8.14 -11.32
N LEU A 24 5.77 -7.40 -11.32
CA LEU A 24 4.80 -7.43 -10.21
C LEU A 24 4.23 -8.83 -9.98
N LYS A 25 3.84 -9.54 -11.06
CA LYS A 25 3.36 -10.92 -10.98
C LYS A 25 4.38 -11.83 -10.31
N SER A 26 5.65 -11.77 -10.74
CA SER A 26 6.71 -12.60 -10.16
C SER A 26 7.03 -12.22 -8.71
N THR A 27 7.09 -10.93 -8.39
CA THR A 27 7.47 -10.46 -7.05
C THR A 27 6.39 -10.72 -6.00
N PHE A 28 5.11 -10.61 -6.38
CA PHE A 28 3.99 -10.81 -5.46
C PHE A 28 3.30 -12.17 -5.60
N SER A 29 3.80 -13.04 -6.47
CA SER A 29 3.17 -14.31 -6.83
C SER A 29 1.72 -14.15 -7.31
N TRP A 30 1.45 -13.07 -8.06
CA TRP A 30 0.12 -12.78 -8.58
C TRP A 30 -0.15 -13.47 -9.91
N SER A 31 -1.36 -14.01 -10.04
CA SER A 31 -2.03 -14.36 -11.29
C SER A 31 -2.35 -13.12 -12.14
N ASP A 32 -2.76 -13.35 -13.40
CA ASP A 32 -3.26 -12.28 -14.29
C ASP A 32 -4.47 -11.56 -13.70
N THR A 33 -5.38 -12.30 -13.07
CA THR A 33 -6.55 -11.74 -12.40
C THR A 33 -6.15 -10.83 -11.23
N GLU A 34 -5.23 -11.30 -10.37
CA GLU A 34 -4.80 -10.54 -9.19
C GLU A 34 -4.05 -9.26 -9.56
N VAL A 35 -3.14 -9.31 -10.53
CA VAL A 35 -2.46 -8.09 -10.98
C VAL A 35 -3.44 -7.11 -11.64
N GLY A 36 -4.45 -7.62 -12.35
CA GLY A 36 -5.54 -6.80 -12.89
C GLY A 36 -6.35 -6.09 -11.80
N ILE A 37 -6.72 -6.81 -10.73
CA ILE A 37 -7.40 -6.23 -9.56
C ILE A 37 -6.52 -5.18 -8.86
N ALA A 38 -5.23 -5.45 -8.72
CA ALA A 38 -4.31 -4.52 -8.07
C ALA A 38 -4.17 -3.20 -8.85
N LEU A 39 -3.99 -3.31 -10.17
CA LEU A 39 -3.77 -2.15 -11.04
C LEU A 39 -5.05 -1.35 -11.30
N SER A 40 -6.23 -1.98 -11.29
CA SER A 40 -7.51 -1.26 -11.40
C SER A 40 -7.78 -0.37 -10.17
N LYS A 41 -7.30 -0.77 -9.00
CA LYS A 41 -7.42 0.03 -7.76
C LYS A 41 -6.31 1.05 -7.60
N VAL A 42 -5.06 0.68 -7.90
CA VAL A 42 -3.89 1.53 -7.65
C VAL A 42 -2.87 1.40 -8.79
N LEU A 43 -3.10 2.15 -9.86
CA LEU A 43 -2.20 2.18 -11.02
C LEU A 43 -0.81 2.78 -10.71
N SER A 44 -0.69 3.61 -9.67
CA SER A 44 0.58 4.21 -9.24
C SER A 44 1.62 3.20 -8.73
N VAL A 45 1.25 1.92 -8.55
CA VAL A 45 2.21 0.84 -8.29
C VAL A 45 3.20 0.68 -9.45
N LEU A 46 2.79 0.98 -10.69
CA LEU A 46 3.65 0.91 -11.88
C LEU A 46 4.82 1.91 -11.83
N SER A 47 4.63 3.08 -11.20
CA SER A 47 5.67 4.11 -11.11
C SER A 47 6.63 3.91 -9.93
N ARG A 48 6.39 2.91 -9.07
CA ARG A 48 7.27 2.58 -7.94
C ARG A 48 8.55 1.89 -8.41
N SER A 49 9.69 2.17 -7.78
CA SER A 49 10.94 1.49 -8.12
C SER A 49 10.87 -0.02 -7.80
N LYS A 50 11.60 -0.85 -8.57
CA LYS A 50 11.64 -2.31 -8.33
C LYS A 50 12.14 -2.63 -6.92
N ASN A 51 13.21 -1.97 -6.48
CA ASN A 51 13.75 -2.14 -5.12
C ASN A 51 12.72 -1.84 -4.02
N MET A 52 11.90 -0.79 -4.19
CA MET A 52 10.81 -0.48 -3.25
C MET A 52 9.80 -1.63 -3.15
N LEU A 53 9.42 -2.19 -4.29
CA LEU A 53 8.41 -3.24 -4.37
C LEU A 53 8.94 -4.54 -3.80
N GLN A 54 10.19 -4.88 -4.11
CA GLN A 54 10.88 -6.05 -3.58
C GLN A 54 10.94 -6.05 -2.05
N ARG A 55 11.38 -4.95 -1.43
CA ARG A 55 11.43 -4.87 0.05
C ARG A 55 10.04 -4.98 0.68
N ARG A 56 9.01 -4.46 0.00
CA ARG A 56 7.62 -4.60 0.47
C ARG A 56 7.09 -6.00 0.29
N SER A 57 7.42 -6.70 -0.80
CA SER A 57 6.99 -8.08 -0.99
C SER A 57 7.63 -8.99 0.05
N GLU A 58 8.93 -8.83 0.32
CA GLU A 58 9.63 -9.58 1.37
C GLU A 58 8.97 -9.38 2.75
N PHE A 59 8.65 -8.14 3.09
CA PHE A 59 7.92 -7.86 4.32
C PHE A 59 6.53 -8.50 4.34
N LEU A 60 5.70 -8.24 3.33
CA LEU A 60 4.29 -8.63 3.32
C LEU A 60 4.09 -10.14 3.15
N LEU A 61 4.88 -10.79 2.28
CA LEU A 61 4.76 -12.21 1.97
C LEU A 61 5.61 -13.08 2.91
N SER A 62 6.88 -12.72 3.14
CA SER A 62 7.78 -13.58 3.90
C SER A 62 7.66 -13.36 5.40
N GLU A 63 7.66 -12.10 5.86
CA GLU A 63 7.60 -11.79 7.30
C GLU A 63 6.15 -11.87 7.83
N LEU A 64 5.20 -11.26 7.13
CA LEU A 64 3.81 -11.19 7.56
C LEU A 64 2.95 -12.36 7.08
N LYS A 65 3.46 -13.16 6.14
CA LYS A 65 2.76 -14.33 5.57
C LYS A 65 1.36 -13.99 5.06
N LEU A 66 1.19 -12.82 4.45
CA LEU A 66 -0.07 -12.43 3.82
C LEU A 66 -0.25 -13.20 2.52
N GLU A 67 -1.48 -13.63 2.27
CA GLU A 67 -1.84 -14.26 1.00
C GLU A 67 -1.66 -13.28 -0.18
N PRO A 68 -1.09 -13.71 -1.32
CA PRO A 68 -0.97 -12.90 -2.52
C PRO A 68 -2.28 -12.19 -2.91
N ALA A 69 -3.39 -12.94 -2.90
CA ALA A 69 -4.73 -12.42 -3.18
C ALA A 69 -5.13 -11.31 -2.17
N TYR A 70 -4.81 -11.47 -0.89
CA TYR A 70 -5.11 -10.45 0.12
C TYR A 70 -4.45 -9.11 -0.22
N ILE A 71 -3.20 -9.14 -0.69
CA ILE A 71 -2.43 -7.96 -1.11
C ILE A 71 -2.99 -7.39 -2.42
N ALA A 72 -3.31 -8.24 -3.40
CA ALA A 72 -3.88 -7.84 -4.69
C ALA A 72 -5.19 -7.06 -4.52
N HIS A 73 -6.03 -7.49 -3.58
CA HIS A 73 -7.28 -6.79 -3.27
C HIS A 73 -7.08 -5.48 -2.49
N ARG A 74 -5.88 -5.22 -1.93
CA ARG A 74 -5.56 -4.06 -1.08
C ARG A 74 -4.23 -3.40 -1.49
N PRO A 75 -4.03 -3.07 -2.78
CA PRO A 75 -2.72 -2.68 -3.32
C PRO A 75 -2.24 -1.30 -2.83
N ALA A 76 -3.11 -0.52 -2.18
CA ALA A 76 -2.74 0.77 -1.57
C ALA A 76 -1.60 0.62 -0.56
N MET A 77 -1.49 -0.51 0.14
CA MET A 77 -0.39 -0.77 1.08
C MET A 77 1.00 -0.76 0.41
N LEU A 78 1.07 -1.06 -0.90
CA LEU A 78 2.32 -1.01 -1.67
C LEU A 78 2.83 0.43 -1.89
N THR A 79 1.99 1.42 -1.61
CA THR A 79 2.32 2.84 -1.76
C THR A 79 2.82 3.50 -0.47
N TYR A 80 2.56 2.88 0.69
CA TYR A 80 2.99 3.38 2.00
C TYR A 80 4.48 3.16 2.26
N SER A 81 5.08 3.96 3.13
CA SER A 81 6.48 3.79 3.55
C SER A 81 6.64 2.48 4.34
N LEU A 82 7.70 1.72 4.02
CA LEU A 82 7.97 0.46 4.70
C LEU A 82 8.31 0.71 6.18
N GLU A 83 9.35 1.51 6.42
CA GLU A 83 9.82 1.82 7.78
C GLU A 83 8.95 2.85 8.51
N GLY A 84 8.31 3.76 7.77
CA GLY A 84 7.52 4.83 8.39
C GLY A 84 6.07 4.46 8.69
N ARG A 85 5.52 3.41 8.06
CA ARG A 85 4.09 3.08 8.22
C ARG A 85 3.81 1.59 8.29
N LEU A 86 4.29 0.79 7.34
CA LEU A 86 3.97 -0.64 7.30
C LEU A 86 4.51 -1.37 8.55
N ARG A 87 5.82 -1.32 8.79
CA ARG A 87 6.46 -1.99 9.93
C ARG A 87 5.95 -1.50 11.29
N PRO A 88 5.93 -0.17 11.57
CA PRO A 88 5.43 0.32 12.85
C PRO A 88 3.99 -0.10 13.12
N CYS A 89 3.11 0.03 12.12
CA CYS A 89 1.71 -0.38 12.26
C CYS A 89 1.60 -1.88 12.56
N TYR A 90 2.39 -2.71 11.90
CA TYR A 90 2.35 -4.15 12.10
C TYR A 90 2.73 -4.53 13.54
N TYR A 91 3.87 -4.04 14.04
CA TYR A 91 4.32 -4.40 15.39
C TYR A 91 3.38 -3.89 16.47
N VAL A 92 2.79 -2.70 16.30
CA VAL A 92 1.75 -2.19 17.21
C VAL A 92 0.53 -3.10 17.20
N VAL A 93 0.02 -3.47 16.02
CA VAL A 93 -1.16 -4.37 15.91
C VAL A 93 -0.85 -5.75 16.49
N LYS A 94 0.34 -6.29 16.21
CA LYS A 94 0.79 -7.58 16.74
C LYS A 94 0.83 -7.55 18.27
N PHE A 95 1.53 -6.57 18.84
CA PHE A 95 1.62 -6.38 20.29
C PHE A 95 0.24 -6.27 20.94
N LEU A 96 -0.64 -5.41 20.41
CA LEU A 96 -1.96 -5.21 20.97
C LEU A 96 -2.86 -6.45 20.85
N LYS A 97 -2.71 -7.25 19.77
CA LYS A 97 -3.43 -8.54 19.63
C LYS A 97 -2.94 -9.57 20.63
N GLU A 98 -1.62 -9.70 20.78
CA GLU A 98 -1.01 -10.63 21.75
C GLU A 98 -1.38 -10.29 23.20
N ASN A 99 -1.67 -9.03 23.50
CA ASN A 99 -2.12 -8.57 24.83
C ASN A 99 -3.65 -8.53 25.00
N GLY A 100 -4.44 -8.93 23.99
CA GLY A 100 -5.90 -8.94 24.06
C GLY A 100 -6.57 -7.55 24.04
N TRP A 101 -5.81 -6.49 23.73
CA TRP A 101 -6.31 -5.10 23.73
C TRP A 101 -6.95 -4.66 22.41
N LEU A 102 -6.97 -5.55 21.40
CA LEU A 102 -7.52 -5.28 20.08
C LEU A 102 -8.73 -6.18 19.75
N ALA A 103 -9.88 -5.85 20.33
CA ALA A 103 -11.15 -6.54 20.03
C ALA A 103 -11.75 -6.17 18.65
N HIS A 104 -11.43 -5.00 18.09
CA HIS A 104 -12.15 -4.44 16.94
C HIS A 104 -11.35 -4.35 15.61
N ILE A 105 -10.05 -4.66 15.60
CA ILE A 105 -9.25 -4.63 14.36
C ILE A 105 -9.21 -6.02 13.72
N HIS A 106 -10.07 -6.18 12.72
CA HIS A 106 -10.27 -7.43 12.00
C HIS A 106 -9.14 -7.76 11.00
N SER A 107 -8.36 -6.76 10.55
CA SER A 107 -7.27 -6.99 9.59
C SER A 107 -6.13 -5.99 9.70
N TYR A 108 -4.93 -6.40 9.28
CA TYR A 108 -3.75 -5.55 9.22
C TYR A 108 -3.98 -4.29 8.36
N TYR A 109 -4.62 -4.42 7.21
CA TYR A 109 -4.97 -3.27 6.37
C TYR A 109 -5.93 -2.30 7.04
N THR A 110 -6.90 -2.79 7.84
CA THR A 110 -7.80 -1.93 8.60
C THR A 110 -7.03 -1.08 9.61
N ALA A 111 -6.02 -1.65 10.26
CA ALA A 111 -5.15 -0.88 11.15
C ALA A 111 -4.36 0.21 10.41
N LEU A 112 -3.82 -0.12 9.22
CA LEU A 112 -3.12 0.86 8.39
C LEU A 112 -4.00 2.06 8.04
N LEU A 113 -5.27 1.83 7.70
CA LEU A 113 -6.23 2.90 7.40
C LEU A 113 -6.61 3.69 8.65
N TRP A 114 -6.73 3.03 9.80
CA TRP A 114 -7.10 3.69 11.05
C TRP A 114 -6.04 4.70 11.50
N ILE A 115 -4.75 4.35 11.39
CA ILE A 115 -3.65 5.27 11.68
C ILE A 115 -3.72 6.53 10.81
N GLU A 116 -4.01 6.39 9.52
CA GLU A 116 -4.14 7.54 8.61
C GLU A 116 -5.34 8.40 8.90
N LYS A 117 -6.49 7.78 9.21
CA LYS A 117 -7.68 8.52 9.63
C LYS A 117 -7.40 9.35 10.89
N VAL A 118 -6.80 8.73 11.92
CA VAL A 118 -6.46 9.43 13.16
C VAL A 118 -5.45 10.56 12.91
N PHE A 119 -4.45 10.33 12.06
CA PHE A 119 -3.48 11.36 11.68
C PHE A 119 -4.17 12.55 10.99
N MET A 120 -5.03 12.27 10.00
CA MET A 120 -5.78 13.29 9.28
C MET A 120 -6.69 14.10 10.22
N GLU A 121 -7.48 13.43 11.05
CA GLU A 121 -8.45 14.07 11.95
C GLU A 121 -7.78 14.93 13.03
N LYS A 122 -6.65 14.47 13.59
CA LYS A 122 -5.98 15.19 14.69
C LYS A 122 -5.04 16.28 14.24
N TYR A 123 -4.37 16.12 13.10
CA TYR A 123 -3.25 17.00 12.71
C TYR A 123 -3.46 17.75 11.41
N ILE A 124 -4.32 17.28 10.51
CA ILE A 124 -4.56 17.95 9.22
C ILE A 124 -5.85 18.75 9.26
N CYS A 125 -6.99 18.09 9.50
CA CYS A 125 -8.33 18.72 9.49
C CYS A 125 -8.43 20.01 10.34
N PRO A 126 -7.89 20.08 11.58
CA PRO A 126 -7.98 21.28 12.40
C PRO A 126 -7.21 22.47 11.81
N HIS A 127 -6.17 22.19 11.04
CA HIS A 127 -5.27 23.19 10.46
C HIS A 127 -5.55 23.50 8.99
N MET A 128 -6.49 22.79 8.33
CA MET A 128 -6.82 23.00 6.92
C MET A 128 -7.27 24.45 6.61
N LYS A 129 -7.92 25.13 7.56
CA LYS A 129 -8.30 26.55 7.39
C LYS A 129 -7.09 27.49 7.40
N ALA A 130 -6.05 27.15 8.16
CA ALA A 130 -4.84 27.95 8.30
C ALA A 130 -3.80 27.65 7.20
N ALA A 131 -3.84 26.44 6.63
CA ALA A 131 -2.97 26.01 5.54
C ALA A 131 -3.77 25.29 4.43
N PRO A 132 -4.56 26.04 3.63
CA PRO A 132 -5.45 25.45 2.61
C PRO A 132 -4.72 24.65 1.53
N HIS A 133 -3.42 24.87 1.36
CA HIS A 133 -2.58 24.19 0.37
C HIS A 133 -2.10 22.79 0.81
N LEU A 134 -2.36 22.38 2.05
CA LEU A 134 -2.06 21.03 2.55
C LEU A 134 -3.17 20.01 2.21
N ALA A 135 -4.24 20.46 1.54
CA ALA A 135 -5.39 19.67 1.09
C ALA A 135 -5.13 18.89 -0.22
#